data_AF-A0A937W7R9-F1
#
_entry.id   AF-A0A937W7R9-F1
#
_cell.length_a   1.000
_cell.length_b   1.000
_cell.length_c   1.000
_cell.angle_alpha   90.00
_cell.angle_beta   90.00
_cell.angle_gamma   90.00
#
_symmetry.space_group_name_H-M   'P 1'
#
loop_
_entity.id
_entity.type
_entity.pdbx_description
1 polymer ?
#
loop_
_entity_poly.entity_id
_entity_poly.type
_entity_poly.pdbx_seq_one_letter_code
_entity_poly.pdbx_strand_id
1 'polypeptide(L)'
;MAEQSPVSIGDEVFIITNDGSARTGILSGSNANTTTAKLLYTIKLENSFWVGPASRVFPKGTTVEDAIELLRARETQQAQQALAQQAQREEAERHLAEAVVEEAKPAG
;
A
#
# COMPACT_ATOMS: atom_id res chain seq x y z
N MET A 1 -4.84 -1.49 8.72
CA MET A 1 -5.39 -2.72 8.12
C MET A 1 -4.42 -3.18 7.04
N ALA A 2 -3.98 -4.43 7.04
CA ALA A 2 -2.94 -4.91 6.13
C ALA A 2 -3.48 -5.02 4.69
N GLU A 3 -2.82 -4.34 3.78
CA GLU A 3 -3.07 -4.36 2.35
C GLU A 3 -2.94 -5.79 1.82
N GLN A 4 -4.05 -6.39 1.35
CA GLN A 4 -4.00 -7.70 0.73
C GLN A 4 -3.31 -7.55 -0.62
N SER A 5 -2.15 -8.19 -0.75
CA SER A 5 -1.46 -8.32 -2.04
C SER A 5 -2.42 -9.00 -3.03
N PRO A 6 -2.61 -8.49 -4.26
CA PRO A 6 -3.58 -9.01 -5.22
C PRO A 6 -3.22 -10.39 -5.82
N VAL A 7 -2.27 -11.08 -5.21
CA VAL A 7 -1.65 -12.33 -5.68
C VAL A 7 -1.73 -13.37 -4.56
N SER A 8 -2.18 -14.56 -4.90
CA SER A 8 -2.33 -15.69 -3.98
C SER A 8 -1.16 -16.66 -4.08
N ILE A 9 -0.93 -17.43 -3.02
CA ILE A 9 0.03 -18.54 -3.06
C ILE A 9 -0.45 -19.54 -4.13
N GLY A 10 0.45 -19.94 -5.03
CA GLY A 10 0.16 -20.78 -6.19
C GLY A 10 0.09 -19.99 -7.49
N ASP A 11 -0.06 -18.66 -7.45
CA ASP A 11 -0.12 -17.84 -8.64
C ASP A 11 1.26 -17.67 -9.27
N GLU A 12 1.29 -17.64 -10.60
CA GLU A 12 2.48 -17.23 -11.33
C GLU A 12 2.59 -15.71 -11.27
N VAL A 13 3.75 -15.22 -10.83
CA VAL A 13 4.00 -13.81 -10.55
C VAL A 13 5.26 -13.31 -11.24
N PHE A 14 5.24 -12.01 -11.53
CA PHE A 14 6.39 -11.22 -11.93
C PHE A 14 6.77 -10.30 -10.76
N ILE A 15 8.02 -10.37 -10.32
CA ILE A 15 8.52 -9.56 -9.20
C ILE A 15 9.61 -8.60 -9.65
N ILE A 16 9.62 -7.42 -9.06
CA ILE A 16 10.73 -6.47 -9.13
C ILE A 16 11.36 -6.44 -7.74
N THR A 17 12.60 -6.90 -7.65
CA THR A 17 13.36 -6.91 -6.40
C THR A 17 13.91 -5.52 -6.09
N ASN A 18 14.39 -5.31 -4.86
CA ASN A 18 14.89 -4.00 -4.44
C ASN A 18 16.18 -3.55 -5.16
N ASP A 19 16.92 -4.47 -5.79
CA ASP A 19 18.08 -4.12 -6.61
C ASP A 19 17.70 -3.75 -8.05
N GLY A 20 16.40 -3.72 -8.36
CA GLY A 20 15.85 -3.43 -9.69
C GLY A 20 15.81 -4.65 -10.63
N SER A 21 16.35 -5.80 -10.23
CA SER A 21 16.24 -7.02 -11.04
C SER A 21 14.81 -7.56 -11.03
N ALA A 22 14.39 -8.06 -12.19
CA ALA A 22 13.08 -8.64 -12.39
C ALA A 22 13.15 -10.16 -12.48
N ARG A 23 12.18 -10.86 -11.89
CA ARG A 23 12.13 -12.33 -11.88
C ARG A 23 10.68 -12.81 -12.05
N THR A 24 10.51 -13.96 -12.68
CA THR A 24 9.20 -14.60 -12.85
C THR A 24 9.23 -15.99 -12.21
N GLY A 25 8.15 -16.37 -11.54
CA GLY A 25 8.00 -17.70 -10.94
C GLY A 25 6.68 -17.86 -10.22
N ILE A 26 6.52 -18.92 -9.45
CA ILE A 26 5.28 -19.21 -8.72
C ILE A 26 5.40 -18.72 -7.27
N LEU A 27 4.49 -17.87 -6.82
CA LEU A 27 4.43 -17.42 -5.44
C LEU A 27 4.14 -18.61 -4.53
N SER A 28 5.11 -19.00 -3.72
CA SER A 28 5.00 -20.16 -2.82
C SER A 28 4.79 -19.75 -1.36
N GLY A 29 5.03 -18.50 -1.03
CA GLY A 29 4.78 -17.97 0.31
C GLY A 29 5.12 -16.49 0.43
N SER A 30 4.58 -15.86 1.46
CA SER A 30 5.00 -14.53 1.90
C SER A 30 5.12 -14.54 3.43
N ASN A 31 6.12 -13.84 3.96
CA ASN A 31 6.30 -13.73 5.39
C ASN A 31 6.70 -12.29 5.75
N ALA A 32 6.11 -11.76 6.81
CA ALA A 32 6.48 -10.44 7.31
C ALA A 32 7.81 -10.55 8.05
N ASN A 33 8.85 -9.88 7.55
CA ASN A 33 10.07 -9.72 8.32
C ASN A 33 9.84 -8.61 9.35
N THR A 34 9.56 -9.02 10.59
CA THR A 34 9.27 -8.13 11.72
C THR A 34 10.46 -7.23 12.10
N THR A 35 11.69 -7.63 11.75
CA THR A 35 12.90 -6.83 12.01
C THR A 35 13.05 -5.67 11.02
N THR A 36 12.64 -5.86 9.76
CA THR A 36 12.81 -4.83 8.71
C THR A 36 11.50 -4.18 8.28
N ALA A 37 10.36 -4.61 8.85
CA ALA A 37 9.01 -4.26 8.41
C ALA A 37 8.76 -4.49 6.90
N LYS A 38 9.57 -5.36 6.26
CA LYS A 38 9.45 -5.69 4.84
C LYS A 38 8.82 -7.08 4.68
N LEU A 39 7.98 -7.23 3.65
CA LEU A 39 7.50 -8.55 3.23
C LEU A 39 8.61 -9.28 2.49
N LEU A 40 8.90 -10.51 2.92
CA LEU A 40 9.73 -11.46 2.20
C LEU A 40 8.82 -12.36 1.38
N TYR A 41 9.18 -12.58 0.12
CA TYR A 41 8.44 -13.46 -0.78
C TYR A 41 9.29 -14.69 -1.09
N THR A 42 8.65 -15.85 -1.09
CA THR A 42 9.23 -17.11 -1.55
C THR A 42 8.68 -17.40 -2.93
N ILE A 43 9.53 -17.33 -3.95
CA ILE A 43 9.19 -17.56 -5.35
C ILE A 43 9.85 -18.85 -5.82
N LYS A 44 9.04 -19.80 -6.30
CA LYS A 44 9.53 -21.01 -6.97
C LYS A 44 9.88 -20.67 -8.42
N LEU A 45 11.17 -20.74 -8.73
CA LEU A 45 11.70 -20.66 -10.08
C LEU A 45 11.75 -22.07 -10.70
N GLU A 46 12.07 -22.19 -11.98
CA GLU A 46 12.08 -23.47 -12.71
C GLU A 46 12.91 -24.56 -12.00
N ASN A 47 14.12 -24.21 -11.54
CA ASN A 47 15.08 -25.15 -10.93
C ASN A 47 15.55 -24.74 -9.53
N SER A 48 14.91 -23.74 -8.91
CA SER A 48 15.35 -23.22 -7.60
C SER A 48 14.25 -22.45 -6.89
N PHE A 49 14.52 -22.02 -5.65
CA PHE A 49 13.68 -21.09 -4.92
C PHE A 49 14.44 -19.79 -4.68
N TRP A 50 13.76 -18.68 -4.88
CA TRP A 50 14.23 -17.36 -4.47
C TRP A 50 13.45 -16.92 -3.25
N VAL A 51 14.17 -16.46 -2.23
CA VAL A 51 13.58 -15.89 -1.01
C VAL A 51 14.18 -14.51 -0.80
N GLY A 52 13.34 -13.48 -0.78
CA GLY A 52 13.85 -12.13 -0.58
C GLY A 52 12.76 -11.06 -0.57
N PRO A 53 13.14 -9.82 -0.24
CA PRO A 53 12.23 -8.70 -0.32
C PRO A 53 12.02 -8.28 -1.78
N ALA A 54 10.76 -8.03 -2.16
CA ALA A 54 10.41 -7.45 -3.45
C ALA A 54 9.89 -6.02 -3.25
N SER A 55 10.26 -5.12 -4.15
CA SER A 55 9.67 -3.78 -4.22
C SER A 55 8.24 -3.85 -4.74
N ARG A 56 7.99 -4.75 -5.70
CA ARG A 56 6.69 -4.95 -6.34
C ARG A 56 6.49 -6.43 -6.69
N VAL A 57 5.24 -6.87 -6.62
CA VAL A 57 4.81 -8.21 -7.06
C VAL A 57 3.55 -8.03 -7.89
N PHE A 58 3.56 -8.58 -9.10
CA PHE A 58 2.45 -8.50 -10.06
C PHE A 58 2.04 -9.91 -10.50
N PRO A 59 0.76 -10.16 -10.81
CA PRO A 59 0.36 -11.36 -11.54
C PRO A 59 1.14 -11.50 -12.86
N LYS A 60 1.41 -12.73 -13.28
CA LYS A 60 1.98 -12.95 -14.62
C LYS A 60 0.96 -12.52 -15.67
N GLY A 61 1.44 -11.75 -16.66
CA GLY A 61 0.60 -11.18 -17.71
C GLY A 61 0.16 -9.74 -17.43
N THR A 62 0.40 -9.20 -16.23
CA THR A 62 0.30 -7.76 -15.98
C THR A 62 1.28 -7.04 -16.90
N THR A 63 0.75 -6.22 -17.81
CA THR A 63 1.58 -5.39 -18.68
C THR A 63 2.19 -4.25 -17.89
N VAL A 64 3.19 -3.57 -18.47
CA VAL A 64 3.75 -2.35 -17.87
C VAL A 64 2.66 -1.28 -17.72
N GLU A 65 1.73 -1.20 -18.67
CA GLU A 65 0.61 -0.25 -18.65
C GLU A 65 -0.34 -0.55 -17.49
N ASP A 66 -0.73 -1.81 -17.30
CA ASP A 66 -1.55 -2.24 -16.15
C ASP A 66 -0.84 -1.96 -14.82
N ALA A 67 0.46 -2.23 -14.75
CA ALA A 67 1.26 -1.95 -13.56
C ALA A 67 1.30 -0.45 -13.24
N ILE A 68 1.45 0.41 -14.26
CA ILE A 68 1.42 1.87 -14.10
C ILE A 68 0.02 2.34 -13.65
N GLU A 69 -1.03 1.77 -14.21
CA GLU A 69 -2.41 2.12 -13.84
C GLU A 69 -2.71 1.76 -12.39
N LEU A 70 -2.31 0.56 -11.95
CA LEU A 70 -2.43 0.13 -10.54
C LEU A 70 -1.67 1.06 -9.59
N LEU A 71 -0.49 1.55 -10.00
CA LEU A 71 0.29 2.51 -9.20
C LEU A 71 -0.40 3.87 -9.13
N ARG A 72 -0.88 4.39 -10.25
CA ARG A 72 -1.61 5.66 -10.31
C ARG A 72 -2.88 5.61 -9.47
N ALA A 73 -3.63 4.51 -9.54
CA ALA A 73 -4.84 4.32 -8.76
C ALA A 73 -4.55 4.39 -7.25
N ARG A 74 -3.45 3.79 -6.81
CA ARG A 74 -3.04 3.82 -5.40
C ARG A 74 -2.58 5.21 -4.94
N GLU A 75 -1.77 5.90 -5.75
CA GLU A 75 -1.38 7.29 -5.45
C GLU A 75 -2.61 8.22 -5.40
N THR A 76 -3.56 8.03 -6.31
CA THR A 76 -4.82 8.77 -6.34
C THR A 76 -5.65 8.49 -5.08
N GLN A 77 -5.75 7.24 -4.65
CA GLN A 77 -6.45 6.90 -3.40
C GLN A 77 -5.77 7.51 -2.17
N GLN A 78 -4.43 7.48 -2.11
CA GLN A 78 -3.68 8.10 -1.01
C GLN A 78 -3.86 9.62 -0.99
N ALA A 79 -3.83 10.27 -2.16
CA ALA A 79 -4.09 11.69 -2.28
C ALA A 79 -5.53 12.05 -1.84
N GLN A 80 -6.53 11.27 -2.25
CA GLN A 80 -7.92 11.47 -1.82
C GLN A 80 -8.09 11.29 -0.30
N GLN A 81 -7.44 10.29 0.30
CA GLN A 81 -7.45 10.13 1.76
C GLN A 81 -6.78 11.30 2.48
N ALA A 82 -5.66 11.81 1.97
CA ALA A 82 -4.98 12.97 2.55
C ALA A 82 -5.85 14.23 2.48
N LEU A 83 -6.50 14.47 1.33
CA LEU A 83 -7.44 15.59 1.16
C LEU A 83 -8.67 15.44 2.07
N ALA A 84 -9.22 14.24 2.21
CA ALA A 84 -10.35 13.97 3.11
C ALA A 84 -9.98 14.22 4.58
N GLN A 85 -8.77 13.82 5.01
CA GLN A 85 -8.29 14.13 6.36
C GLN A 85 -8.09 15.63 6.58
N GLN A 86 -7.60 16.36 5.57
CA GLN A 86 -7.44 17.80 5.66
C GLN A 86 -8.80 18.51 5.76
N ALA A 87 -9.79 18.10 4.97
CA ALA A 87 -11.15 18.65 5.04
C ALA A 87 -11.81 18.37 6.39
N GLN A 88 -11.67 17.15 6.93
CA GLN A 88 -12.15 16.82 8.28
C GLN A 88 -11.46 17.65 9.37
N ARG A 89 -10.17 17.93 9.20
CA ARG A 89 -9.42 18.76 10.13
C ARG A 89 -9.89 20.22 10.11
N GLU A 90 -10.11 20.76 8.91
CA GLU A 90 -10.64 22.12 8.75
C GLU A 90 -12.06 22.26 9.31
N GLU A 91 -12.94 21.27 9.09
CA GLU A 91 -14.29 21.26 9.66
C GLU A 91 -14.27 21.09 11.19
N ALA A 92 -13.42 20.20 11.73
CA ALA A 92 -13.24 20.04 13.17
C ALA A 92 -12.70 21.31 13.84
N GLU A 93 -11.78 22.03 13.20
CA GLU A 93 -11.23 23.30 13.69
C GLU A 93 -12.29 24.41 13.65
N ARG A 94 -13.11 24.45 12.60
CA ARG A 94 -14.24 25.39 12.50
C ARG A 94 -15.30 25.15 13.58
N HIS A 95 -15.63 23.89 13.86
CA HIS A 95 -16.56 23.51 14.92
C HIS A 95 -16.03 23.86 16.33
N LEU A 96 -14.71 23.71 16.57
CA LEU A 96 -14.09 24.13 17.83
C LEU A 96 -14.14 25.65 18.03
N ALA A 97 -13.95 26.43 16.96
CA ALA A 97 -14.05 27.89 17.03
C ALA A 97 -15.48 28.38 17.31
N GLU A 98 -16.50 27.68 16.81
CA GLU A 98 -17.91 28.02 17.05
C GLU A 98 -18.35 27.69 18.49
N ALA A 99 -17.92 26.55 19.05
CA ALA A 99 -18.23 26.15 20.42
C ALA A 99 -17.63 27.11 21.49
N VAL A 100 -16.48 27.72 21.22
CA VAL A 100 -15.84 28.68 22.15
C VAL A 100 -16.57 30.04 22.18
N VAL A 101 -17.33 30.40 21.14
CA VAL A 101 -18.10 31.65 21.10
C VAL A 101 -19.39 31.57 21.94
N GLU A 102 -19.93 30.37 22.18
CA GLU A 102 -21.19 30.18 22.92
C GLU A 102 -21.01 30.20 24.46
N GLU A 103 -19.79 29.97 24.98
CA GLU A 103 -19.47 30.11 26.43
C GLU A 103 -19.01 31.52 26.84
N ALA A 104 -18.96 32.49 25.91
CA ALA A 104 -18.52 33.86 26.19
C ALA A 104 -19.68 34.85 26.46
N LYS A 105 -20.86 34.39 26.93
CA LYS A 105 -21.82 35.29 27.58
C LYS A 105 -21.45 35.39 29.06
N PRO A 106 -20.83 36.50 29.54
CA PRO A 106 -20.67 36.68 30.96
C PRO A 106 -22.05 36.72 31.61
N ALA A 107 -22.21 35.91 32.66
CA ALA A 107 -23.28 36.04 33.61
C ALA A 107 -23.32 37.50 34.10
N GLY A 108 -24.36 38.22 33.70
CA GLY A 108 -24.70 39.57 34.10
C GLY A 108 -26.21 39.70 34.16
#